data_AF-A0A444UQY4-F1
#
_entry.id   AF-A0A444UQY4-F1
#
_cell.length_a   1.000
_cell.length_b   1.000
_cell.length_c   1.000
_cell.angle_alpha   90.00
_cell.angle_beta   90.00
_cell.angle_gamma   90.00
#
_symmetry.space_group_name_H-M   'P 1'
#
loop_
_entity.id
_entity.type
_entity.pdbx_description
1 polymer ?
#
loop_
_entity_poly.entity_id
_entity_poly.type
_entity_poly.pdbx_seq_one_letter_code
_entity_poly.pdbx_strand_id
1 'polypeptide(L)'
;MLQEKDFETASLSEIKALLKKHEAFESDLAAHQDRVEQIAAIAQELNELDYYDSPSVNARCQCICDQWDALGALTQKRSEALERTEKLLETIDQLYLEFAKRAAPFNNWMEGAMEDLQDTFIVHTIEEIQGLSTAHEQFKATLPEADKERQAILGIHNEITKIVQTYHVNMVGTNPYTTINPQEINGKWDKVRQLVPQRDQALMEEHARQQNNERLRKQFAGQANIIGPCYVWFYLHSPTPPPRATLTGRDLAF
;
A
#
# COMPACT_ATOMS: atom_id res chain seq x y z
N MET A 1 -24.11 20.62 -26.37
CA MET A 1 -23.41 19.32 -26.49
C MET A 1 -21.91 19.49 -26.63
N LEU A 2 -21.34 20.00 -27.74
CA LEU A 2 -19.87 20.06 -27.91
C LEU A 2 -19.14 20.99 -26.92
N GLN A 3 -19.83 22.01 -26.39
CA GLN A 3 -19.29 22.95 -25.41
C GLN A 3 -19.58 22.55 -23.96
N GLU A 4 -20.35 21.48 -23.74
CA GLU A 4 -20.67 21.01 -22.39
C GLU A 4 -19.43 20.37 -21.76
N LYS A 5 -19.30 20.55 -20.45
CA LYS A 5 -18.18 20.08 -19.62
C LYS A 5 -18.60 18.94 -18.70
N ASP A 6 -19.54 18.12 -19.17
CA ASP A 6 -20.07 16.92 -18.53
C ASP A 6 -18.98 15.92 -18.11
N PHE A 7 -17.86 15.92 -18.81
CA PHE A 7 -16.70 15.10 -18.50
C PHE A 7 -15.93 15.52 -17.23
N GLU A 8 -16.02 16.77 -16.76
CA GLU A 8 -15.27 17.25 -15.59
C GLU A 8 -15.72 16.59 -14.27
N THR A 9 -16.96 16.10 -14.22
CA THR A 9 -17.55 15.44 -13.05
C THR A 9 -17.90 13.97 -13.28
N ALA A 10 -17.53 13.42 -14.43
CA ALA A 10 -17.87 12.05 -14.82
C ALA A 10 -16.98 11.02 -14.11
N SER A 11 -17.58 9.89 -13.74
CA SER A 11 -16.87 8.68 -13.36
C SER A 11 -16.25 7.96 -14.56
N LEU A 12 -15.37 6.99 -14.32
CA LEU A 12 -14.70 6.23 -15.38
C LEU A 12 -15.68 5.48 -16.31
N SER A 13 -16.82 5.02 -15.80
CA SER A 13 -17.84 4.37 -16.63
C SER A 13 -18.61 5.40 -17.46
N GLU A 14 -18.91 6.56 -16.89
CA GLU A 14 -19.61 7.66 -17.56
C GLU A 14 -18.75 8.27 -18.67
N ILE A 15 -17.46 8.50 -18.44
CA ILE A 15 -16.55 9.05 -19.48
C ILE A 15 -16.43 8.09 -20.67
N LYS A 16 -16.35 6.77 -20.43
CA LYS A 16 -16.34 5.75 -21.47
C LYS A 16 -17.64 5.73 -22.28
N ALA A 17 -18.77 5.93 -21.61
CA ALA A 17 -20.06 6.07 -22.28
C ALA A 17 -20.15 7.37 -23.10
N LEU A 18 -19.58 8.48 -22.61
CA LEU A 18 -19.51 9.75 -23.32
C LEU A 18 -18.62 9.66 -24.56
N LEU A 19 -17.46 9.02 -24.47
CA LEU A 19 -16.56 8.76 -25.61
C LEU A 19 -17.29 7.98 -26.71
N LYS A 20 -17.94 6.87 -26.36
CA LYS A 20 -18.70 6.07 -27.35
C LYS A 20 -19.83 6.87 -28.02
N LYS A 21 -20.51 7.76 -27.27
CA LYS A 21 -21.52 8.67 -27.84
C LYS A 21 -20.88 9.70 -28.76
N HIS A 22 -19.71 10.21 -28.41
CA HIS A 22 -18.96 11.19 -29.19
C HIS A 22 -18.42 10.57 -30.50
N GLU A 23 -17.92 9.32 -30.47
CA GLU A 23 -17.55 8.56 -31.67
C GLU A 23 -18.73 8.40 -32.64
N ALA A 24 -19.93 8.12 -32.12
CA ALA A 24 -21.14 8.03 -32.94
C ALA A 24 -21.50 9.38 -33.58
N PHE A 25 -21.32 10.48 -32.84
CA PHE A 25 -21.49 11.83 -33.36
C PHE A 25 -20.44 12.17 -34.43
N GLU A 26 -19.17 11.82 -34.24
CA GLU A 26 -18.11 12.02 -35.22
C GLU A 26 -18.37 11.24 -36.51
N SER A 27 -18.88 10.02 -36.42
CA SER A 27 -19.27 9.24 -37.59
C SER A 27 -20.44 9.86 -38.36
N ASP A 28 -21.44 10.40 -37.66
CA ASP A 28 -22.58 11.09 -38.27
C ASP A 28 -22.13 12.42 -38.91
N LEU A 29 -21.26 13.15 -38.22
CA LEU A 29 -20.63 14.36 -38.74
C LEU A 29 -19.85 14.06 -40.03
N ALA A 30 -19.00 13.04 -40.04
CA ALA A 30 -18.24 12.65 -41.22
C ALA A 30 -19.15 12.30 -42.42
N ALA A 31 -20.33 11.72 -42.19
CA ALA A 31 -21.29 11.41 -43.25
C ALA A 31 -21.90 12.67 -43.91
N HIS A 32 -21.85 13.83 -43.24
CA HIS A 32 -22.33 15.10 -43.78
C HIS A 32 -21.27 15.90 -44.55
N GLN A 33 -20.01 15.46 -44.54
CA GLN A 33 -18.89 16.11 -45.24
C GLN A 33 -19.17 16.29 -46.74
N ASP A 34 -19.56 15.22 -47.43
CA ASP A 34 -19.87 15.23 -48.87
C ASP A 34 -20.97 16.24 -49.22
N ARG A 35 -21.95 16.44 -48.34
CA ARG A 35 -23.02 17.42 -48.56
C ARG A 35 -22.51 18.86 -48.51
N VAL A 36 -21.54 19.15 -47.64
CA VAL A 36 -20.90 20.48 -47.56
C VAL A 36 -20.05 20.73 -48.80
N GLU A 37 -19.30 19.72 -49.23
CA GLU A 37 -18.49 19.78 -50.46
C GLU A 37 -19.34 20.02 -51.71
N GLN A 38 -20.51 19.36 -51.80
CA GLN A 38 -21.47 19.58 -52.89
C GLN A 38 -22.05 21.00 -52.89
N ILE A 39 -22.38 21.56 -51.72
CA ILE A 39 -22.87 22.95 -51.61
C ILE A 39 -21.80 23.92 -52.12
N ALA A 40 -20.54 23.71 -51.76
CA ALA A 40 -19.42 24.52 -52.22
C ALA A 40 -19.20 24.39 -53.74
N ALA A 41 -19.27 23.18 -54.29
CA ALA A 41 -19.15 22.93 -55.73
C ALA A 41 -20.26 23.62 -56.54
N ILE A 42 -21.51 23.54 -56.07
CA ILE A 42 -22.66 24.20 -56.72
C ILE A 42 -22.52 25.74 -56.65
N ALA A 43 -22.07 26.28 -55.51
CA ALA A 43 -21.81 27.71 -55.38
C ALA A 43 -20.71 28.17 -56.36
N GLN A 44 -19.67 27.36 -56.56
CA GLN A 44 -18.62 27.64 -57.53
C GLN A 44 -19.15 27.60 -58.98
N GLU A 45 -19.93 26.59 -59.36
CA GLU A 45 -20.55 26.50 -60.69
C GLU A 45 -21.46 27.71 -60.98
N LEU A 46 -22.26 28.17 -60.00
CA LEU A 46 -23.08 29.37 -60.14
C LEU A 46 -22.26 30.65 -60.37
N ASN A 47 -21.04 30.72 -59.82
CA ASN A 47 -20.12 31.82 -60.11
C ASN A 47 -19.60 31.77 -61.54
N GLU A 48 -19.23 30.58 -62.03
CA GLU A 48 -18.71 30.39 -63.40
C GLU A 48 -19.77 30.70 -64.47
N LEU A 49 -21.06 30.60 -64.13
CA LEU A 49 -22.19 30.94 -64.99
C LEU A 49 -22.66 32.41 -64.85
N ASP A 50 -21.94 33.26 -64.12
CA ASP A 50 -22.28 34.67 -63.85
C ASP A 50 -23.72 34.84 -63.30
N TYR A 51 -24.14 33.97 -62.36
CA TYR A 51 -25.47 34.04 -61.77
C TYR A 51 -25.72 35.39 -61.07
N TYR A 52 -26.91 35.97 -61.27
CA TYR A 52 -27.19 37.36 -60.88
C TYR A 52 -27.11 37.64 -59.37
N ASP A 53 -27.34 36.63 -58.53
CA ASP A 53 -27.27 36.72 -57.06
C ASP A 53 -26.12 35.89 -56.47
N SER A 54 -25.07 35.64 -57.26
CA SER A 54 -23.84 34.98 -56.81
C SER A 54 -23.25 35.55 -55.51
N PRO A 55 -23.25 36.88 -55.25
CA PRO A 55 -22.75 37.43 -53.99
C PRO A 55 -23.47 36.89 -52.75
N SER A 56 -24.80 36.74 -52.82
CA SER A 56 -25.63 36.22 -51.72
C SER A 56 -25.40 34.73 -51.51
N VAL A 57 -25.33 33.95 -52.60
CA VAL A 57 -25.02 32.51 -52.57
C VAL A 57 -23.64 32.26 -51.96
N ASN A 58 -22.62 33.01 -52.38
CA ASN A 58 -21.27 32.91 -51.85
C ASN A 58 -21.20 33.26 -50.37
N ALA A 59 -21.87 34.34 -49.93
CA ALA A 59 -21.91 34.71 -48.53
C ALA A 59 -22.54 33.60 -47.67
N ARG A 60 -23.59 32.95 -48.18
CA ARG A 60 -24.25 31.83 -47.49
C ARG A 60 -23.38 30.57 -47.49
N CYS A 61 -22.73 30.23 -48.60
CA CYS A 61 -21.81 29.11 -48.71
C CYS A 61 -20.63 29.28 -47.75
N GLN A 62 -20.01 30.47 -47.74
CA GLN A 62 -18.91 30.78 -46.83
C GLN A 62 -19.34 30.63 -45.37
N CYS A 63 -20.51 31.14 -45.00
CA CYS A 63 -21.05 31.00 -43.64
C CYS A 63 -21.27 29.52 -43.25
N ILE A 64 -21.65 28.65 -44.19
CA ILE A 64 -21.77 27.21 -43.95
C ILE A 64 -20.39 26.57 -43.77
N CYS A 65 -19.41 26.89 -44.62
CA CYS A 65 -18.05 26.39 -44.49
C CYS A 65 -17.38 26.84 -43.18
N ASP A 66 -17.51 28.11 -42.81
CA ASP A 66 -16.97 28.64 -41.55
C ASP A 66 -17.58 27.92 -40.33
N GLN A 67 -18.88 27.65 -40.37
CA GLN A 67 -19.56 26.88 -39.32
C GLN A 67 -19.11 25.42 -39.29
N TRP A 68 -18.87 24.81 -40.45
CA TRP A 68 -18.37 23.45 -40.56
C TRP A 68 -16.97 23.31 -39.97
N ASP A 69 -16.06 24.23 -40.32
CA ASP A 69 -14.70 24.27 -39.79
C ASP A 69 -14.71 24.49 -38.27
N ALA A 70 -15.53 25.43 -37.79
CA ALA A 70 -15.72 25.66 -36.35
C ALA A 70 -16.29 24.43 -35.64
N LEU A 71 -17.23 23.71 -36.27
CA LEU A 71 -17.82 22.50 -35.73
C LEU A 71 -16.79 21.37 -35.65
N GLY A 72 -15.98 21.18 -36.68
CA GLY A 72 -14.85 20.24 -36.68
C GLY A 72 -13.85 20.55 -35.57
N ALA A 73 -13.45 21.81 -35.43
CA ALA A 73 -12.53 22.24 -34.37
C ALA A 73 -13.10 22.01 -32.95
N LEU A 74 -14.38 22.30 -32.73
CA LEU A 74 -15.05 22.04 -31.45
C LEU A 74 -15.17 20.54 -31.16
N THR A 75 -15.44 19.74 -32.18
CA THR A 75 -15.54 18.28 -32.07
C THR A 75 -14.21 17.66 -31.66
N GLN A 76 -13.12 18.04 -32.34
CA GLN A 76 -11.77 17.60 -32.02
C GLN A 76 -11.36 18.02 -30.60
N LYS A 77 -11.61 19.28 -30.23
CA LYS A 77 -11.30 19.78 -28.88
C LYS A 77 -12.03 19.01 -27.79
N ARG A 78 -13.28 18.61 -28.03
CA ARG A 78 -14.06 17.79 -27.10
C ARG A 78 -13.50 16.37 -27.02
N SER A 79 -13.18 15.76 -28.16
CA SER A 79 -12.57 14.43 -28.23
C SER A 79 -11.28 14.36 -27.38
N GLU A 80 -10.36 15.31 -27.59
CA GLU A 80 -9.12 15.40 -26.80
C GLU A 80 -9.37 15.60 -25.30
N ALA A 81 -10.41 16.34 -24.92
CA ALA A 81 -10.76 16.55 -23.52
C ALA A 81 -11.35 15.28 -22.88
N LEU A 82 -12.18 14.54 -23.62
CA LEU A 82 -12.75 13.27 -23.18
C LEU A 82 -11.64 12.20 -23.00
N GLU A 83 -10.79 12.03 -24.00
CA GLU A 83 -9.66 11.08 -23.95
C GLU A 83 -8.67 11.42 -22.83
N ARG A 84 -8.35 12.70 -22.64
CA ARG A 84 -7.48 13.14 -21.53
C ARG A 84 -8.10 12.77 -20.19
N THR A 85 -9.40 13.00 -20.02
CA THR A 85 -10.10 12.72 -18.77
C THR A 85 -10.20 11.22 -18.51
N GLU A 86 -10.50 10.43 -19.54
CA GLU A 86 -10.47 8.96 -19.44
C GLU A 86 -9.11 8.46 -18.98
N LYS A 87 -8.03 8.89 -19.65
CA LYS A 87 -6.67 8.46 -19.31
C LYS A 87 -6.29 8.81 -17.87
N LEU A 88 -6.70 9.98 -17.38
CA LEU A 88 -6.48 10.39 -15.99
C LEU A 88 -7.23 9.47 -15.03
N LEU A 89 -8.51 9.21 -15.29
CA LEU A 89 -9.35 8.34 -14.46
C LEU A 89 -8.83 6.89 -14.45
N GLU A 90 -8.40 6.36 -15.60
CA GLU A 90 -7.76 5.03 -15.69
C GLU A 90 -6.45 4.96 -14.92
N THR A 91 -5.63 6.02 -14.98
CA THR A 91 -4.38 6.09 -14.22
C THR A 91 -4.66 6.05 -12.73
N ILE A 92 -5.66 6.82 -12.26
CA ILE A 92 -6.04 6.83 -10.84
C ILE A 92 -6.59 5.46 -10.40
N ASP A 93 -7.43 4.84 -11.22
CA ASP A 93 -8.01 3.51 -10.97
C ASP A 93 -6.90 2.45 -10.81
N GLN A 94 -5.93 2.46 -11.72
CA GLN A 94 -4.78 1.55 -11.69
C GLN A 94 -3.92 1.76 -10.44
N LEU A 95 -3.68 3.01 -10.04
CA LEU A 95 -2.93 3.32 -8.81
C LEU A 95 -3.69 2.88 -7.56
N TYR A 96 -5.03 3.05 -7.51
CA TYR A 96 -5.84 2.55 -6.40
C TYR A 96 -5.77 1.02 -6.27
N LEU A 97 -5.82 0.32 -7.41
CA LEU A 97 -5.68 -1.13 -7.45
C LEU A 97 -4.28 -1.57 -7.00
N GLU A 98 -3.22 -0.89 -7.45
CA GLU A 98 -1.85 -1.18 -7.02
C GLU A 98 -1.67 -0.97 -5.52
N PHE A 99 -2.19 0.15 -4.99
CA PHE A 99 -2.20 0.41 -3.56
C PHE A 99 -2.88 -0.73 -2.80
N ALA A 100 -4.09 -1.14 -3.20
CA ALA A 100 -4.83 -2.20 -2.53
C ALA A 100 -4.08 -3.54 -2.56
N LYS A 101 -3.48 -3.88 -3.70
CA LYS A 101 -2.71 -5.11 -3.90
C LYS A 101 -1.47 -5.17 -3.00
N ARG A 102 -0.81 -4.05 -2.74
CA ARG A 102 0.39 -3.98 -1.88
C ARG A 102 0.05 -3.78 -0.40
N ALA A 103 -0.97 -2.98 -0.11
CA ALA A 103 -1.41 -2.69 1.25
C ALA A 103 -1.94 -3.94 1.97
N ALA A 104 -2.66 -4.83 1.29
CA ALA A 104 -3.22 -6.04 1.90
C ALA A 104 -2.15 -6.98 2.51
N PRO A 105 -1.13 -7.48 1.75
CA PRO A 105 -0.09 -8.32 2.33
C PRO A 105 0.77 -7.57 3.35
N PHE A 106 1.04 -6.28 3.13
CA PHE A 106 1.80 -5.48 4.09
C PHE A 106 1.05 -5.30 5.42
N ASN A 107 -0.28 -5.11 5.35
CA ASN A 107 -1.13 -5.04 6.53
C ASN A 107 -1.11 -6.35 7.33
N ASN A 108 -1.25 -7.48 6.65
CA ASN A 108 -1.20 -8.80 7.30
C ASN A 108 0.17 -9.06 7.93
N TRP A 109 1.26 -8.64 7.27
CA TRP A 109 2.60 -8.73 7.83
C TRP A 109 2.73 -7.89 9.11
N MET A 110 2.21 -6.65 9.13
CA MET A 110 2.24 -5.82 10.34
C MET A 110 1.42 -6.41 11.48
N GLU A 111 0.27 -7.02 11.19
CA GLU A 111 -0.56 -7.70 12.19
C GLU A 111 0.16 -8.90 12.80
N GLY A 112 0.73 -9.78 11.95
CA GLY A 112 1.53 -10.91 12.42
C GLY A 112 2.76 -10.47 13.22
N ALA A 113 3.47 -9.44 12.76
CA ALA A 113 4.60 -8.87 13.49
C ALA A 113 4.21 -8.32 14.87
N MET A 114 3.05 -7.65 14.99
CA MET A 114 2.57 -7.18 16.29
C MET A 114 2.24 -8.36 17.22
N GLU A 115 1.63 -9.42 16.70
CA GLU A 115 1.33 -10.64 17.46
C GLU A 115 2.61 -11.31 17.96
N ASP A 116 3.58 -11.55 17.07
CA ASP A 116 4.87 -12.18 17.41
C ASP A 116 5.68 -11.39 18.45
N LEU A 117 5.66 -10.05 18.35
CA LEU A 117 6.36 -9.18 19.30
C LEU A 117 5.72 -9.20 20.70
N GLN A 118 4.41 -9.40 20.76
CA GLN A 118 3.64 -9.46 22.01
C GLN A 118 3.49 -10.87 22.58
N ASP A 119 3.92 -11.90 21.86
CA ASP A 119 3.75 -13.29 22.27
C ASP A 119 4.48 -13.60 23.58
N THR A 120 3.81 -14.30 24.49
CA THR A 120 4.37 -14.63 25.80
C THR A 120 5.23 -15.89 25.68
N PHE A 121 6.52 -15.78 26.00
CA PHE A 121 7.46 -16.90 25.92
C PHE A 121 7.86 -17.42 27.29
N ILE A 122 8.11 -18.73 27.36
CA ILE A 122 8.60 -19.42 28.56
C ILE A 122 9.81 -20.25 28.13
N VAL A 123 10.95 -20.01 28.78
CA VAL A 123 12.23 -20.66 28.49
C VAL A 123 12.85 -21.18 29.79
N HIS A 124 13.63 -22.25 29.69
CA HIS A 124 14.22 -22.97 30.82
C HIS A 124 15.73 -23.13 30.71
N THR A 125 16.30 -22.76 29.56
CA THR A 125 17.73 -22.87 29.24
C THR A 125 18.25 -21.60 28.56
N ILE A 126 19.58 -21.41 28.61
CA ILE A 126 20.26 -20.31 27.91
C ILE A 126 20.13 -20.46 26.38
N GLU A 127 20.17 -21.69 25.87
CA GLU A 127 20.11 -21.95 24.43
C GLU A 127 18.75 -21.55 23.83
N GLU A 128 17.65 -21.83 24.53
CA GLU A 128 16.29 -21.43 24.08
C GLU A 128 16.16 -19.91 23.96
N ILE A 129 16.61 -19.15 24.97
CA ILE A 129 16.53 -17.69 24.94
C ILE A 129 17.48 -17.07 23.90
N GLN A 130 18.63 -17.70 23.64
CA GLN A 130 19.52 -17.30 22.54
C GLN A 130 18.89 -17.56 21.17
N GLY A 131 18.16 -18.67 21.01
CA GLY A 131 17.38 -18.95 19.82
C GLY A 131 16.32 -17.86 19.54
N LEU A 132 15.53 -17.51 20.56
CA LEU A 132 14.53 -16.44 20.47
C LEU A 132 15.17 -15.07 20.16
N SER A 133 16.30 -14.76 20.79
CA SER A 133 17.04 -13.53 20.53
C SER A 133 17.54 -13.47 19.09
N THR A 134 18.07 -14.59 18.57
CA THR A 134 18.54 -14.69 17.18
C THR A 134 17.39 -14.51 16.18
N ALA A 135 16.24 -15.14 16.43
CA ALA A 135 15.05 -14.96 15.60
C ALA A 135 14.57 -13.50 15.61
N HIS A 136 14.61 -12.84 16.78
CA HIS A 136 14.25 -11.43 16.88
C HIS A 136 15.22 -10.51 16.12
N GLU A 137 16.54 -10.78 16.17
CA GLU A 137 17.52 -10.07 15.34
C GLU A 137 17.27 -10.25 13.84
N GLN A 138 16.94 -11.46 13.40
CA GLN A 138 16.57 -11.74 12.01
C GLN A 138 15.31 -10.96 11.60
N PHE A 139 14.29 -10.91 12.46
CA PHE A 139 13.11 -10.08 12.25
C PHE A 139 13.49 -8.60 12.11
N LYS A 140 14.31 -8.06 13.02
CA LYS A 140 14.77 -6.66 12.95
C LYS A 140 15.52 -6.35 11.65
N ALA A 141 16.26 -7.31 11.11
CA ALA A 141 16.92 -7.18 9.81
C ALA A 141 15.94 -7.02 8.63
N THR A 142 14.67 -7.43 8.78
CA THR A 142 13.63 -7.23 7.76
C THR A 142 12.99 -5.84 7.82
N LEU A 143 13.09 -5.12 8.94
CA LEU A 143 12.42 -3.83 9.14
C LEU A 143 12.82 -2.74 8.12
N PRO A 144 14.09 -2.61 7.71
CA PRO A 144 14.46 -1.61 6.70
C PRO A 144 13.78 -1.86 5.34
N GLU A 145 13.63 -3.13 4.95
CA GLU A 145 12.94 -3.48 3.70
C GLU A 145 11.43 -3.27 3.83
N ALA A 146 10.85 -3.61 4.98
CA ALA A 146 9.45 -3.32 5.28
C ALA A 146 9.16 -1.79 5.29
N ASP A 147 10.09 -0.96 5.76
CA ASP A 147 9.92 0.51 5.68
C ASP A 147 9.97 1.02 4.24
N LYS A 148 10.82 0.44 3.37
CA LYS A 148 10.80 0.76 1.94
C LYS A 148 9.46 0.41 1.31
N GLU A 149 8.90 -0.76 1.63
CA GLU A 149 7.58 -1.16 1.14
C GLU A 149 6.50 -0.20 1.62
N ARG A 150 6.53 0.19 2.90
CA ARG A 150 5.64 1.23 3.44
C ARG A 150 5.76 2.54 2.67
N GLN A 151 6.97 3.03 2.46
CA GLN A 151 7.23 4.27 1.73
C GLN A 151 6.72 4.19 0.29
N ALA A 152 6.88 3.05 -0.38
CA ALA A 152 6.38 2.84 -1.72
C ALA A 152 4.84 2.81 -1.77
N ILE A 153 4.18 2.14 -0.83
CA ILE A 153 2.71 2.15 -0.71
C ILE A 153 2.17 3.57 -0.47
N LEU A 154 2.79 4.32 0.43
CA LEU A 154 2.44 5.72 0.69
C LEU A 154 2.75 6.63 -0.51
N GLY A 155 3.80 6.32 -1.27
CA GLY A 155 4.16 6.99 -2.51
C GLY A 155 3.03 6.93 -3.54
N ILE A 156 2.44 5.75 -3.73
CA ILE A 156 1.27 5.56 -4.62
C ILE A 156 0.10 6.44 -4.18
N HIS A 157 -0.21 6.46 -2.88
CA HIS A 157 -1.30 7.30 -2.35
C HIS A 157 -1.04 8.81 -2.57
N ASN A 158 0.20 9.25 -2.36
CA ASN A 158 0.59 10.63 -2.59
C ASN A 158 0.49 11.01 -4.07
N GLU A 159 0.83 10.10 -4.97
CA GLU A 159 0.67 10.30 -6.42
C GLU A 159 -0.79 10.47 -6.81
N ILE A 160 -1.69 9.62 -6.29
CA ILE A 160 -3.14 9.75 -6.50
C ILE A 160 -3.61 11.12 -6.02
N THR A 161 -3.24 11.52 -4.81
CA THR A 161 -3.63 12.81 -4.22
C THR A 161 -3.12 13.98 -5.07
N LYS A 162 -1.89 13.89 -5.57
CA LYS A 162 -1.29 14.90 -6.46
C LYS A 162 -2.05 15.01 -7.77
N ILE A 163 -2.41 13.88 -8.40
CA ILE A 163 -3.18 13.88 -9.67
C ILE A 163 -4.55 14.52 -9.43
N VAL A 164 -5.27 14.11 -8.38
CA VAL A 164 -6.60 14.65 -8.04
C VAL A 164 -6.53 16.17 -7.79
N GLN A 165 -5.54 16.64 -7.04
CA GLN A 165 -5.34 18.08 -6.79
C GLN A 165 -4.96 18.87 -8.05
N THR A 166 -4.12 18.29 -8.92
CA THR A 166 -3.64 18.97 -10.13
C THR A 166 -4.76 19.15 -11.15
N TYR A 167 -5.55 18.10 -11.36
CA TYR A 167 -6.56 18.06 -12.42
C TYR A 167 -7.99 18.34 -11.93
N HIS A 168 -8.17 18.63 -10.63
CA HIS A 168 -9.47 18.95 -10.01
C HIS A 168 -10.56 17.92 -10.32
N VAL A 169 -10.18 16.65 -10.42
CA VAL A 169 -11.11 15.56 -10.74
C VAL A 169 -11.95 15.27 -9.51
N ASN A 170 -13.27 15.32 -9.65
CA ASN A 170 -14.22 14.94 -8.59
C ASN A 170 -14.25 13.42 -8.41
N MET A 171 -13.20 12.85 -7.83
CA MET A 171 -13.26 11.50 -7.30
C MET A 171 -13.63 11.56 -5.82
N VAL A 172 -14.72 10.87 -5.47
CA VAL A 172 -15.09 10.58 -4.08
C VAL A 172 -13.89 9.84 -3.47
N GLY A 173 -13.13 10.53 -2.62
CA GLY A 173 -11.75 10.24 -2.28
C GLY A 173 -11.53 9.00 -1.40
N THR A 174 -12.02 7.84 -1.82
CA THR A 174 -11.88 6.58 -1.10
C THR A 174 -11.57 5.47 -2.08
N ASN A 175 -10.57 4.65 -1.76
CA ASN A 175 -10.15 3.53 -2.59
C ASN A 175 -11.30 2.50 -2.70
N PRO A 176 -11.79 2.14 -3.90
CA PRO A 176 -12.86 1.15 -4.07
C PRO A 176 -12.43 -0.29 -3.75
N TYR A 177 -11.13 -0.58 -3.75
CA TYR A 177 -10.58 -1.93 -3.73
C TYR A 177 -10.08 -2.38 -2.35
N THR A 178 -10.01 -1.48 -1.38
CA THR A 178 -9.58 -1.82 -0.01
C THR A 178 -10.16 -0.85 1.01
N THR A 179 -10.39 -1.35 2.23
CA THR A 179 -10.76 -0.54 3.39
C THR A 179 -9.55 0.05 4.11
N ILE A 180 -8.35 -0.45 3.82
CA ILE A 180 -7.11 -0.03 4.49
C ILE A 180 -6.74 1.36 4.00
N ASN A 181 -6.61 2.30 4.93
CA ASN A 181 -6.19 3.67 4.61
C ASN A 181 -4.71 3.94 4.99
N PRO A 182 -4.07 4.97 4.40
CA PRO A 182 -2.68 5.31 4.71
C PRO A 182 -2.42 5.67 6.18
N GLN A 183 -3.42 6.22 6.88
CA GLN A 183 -3.30 6.57 8.29
C GLN A 183 -3.24 5.32 9.18
N GLU A 184 -4.05 4.31 8.87
CA GLU A 184 -4.02 3.00 9.53
C GLU A 184 -2.69 2.29 9.31
N ILE A 185 -2.14 2.34 8.09
CA ILE A 185 -0.81 1.78 7.79
C ILE A 185 0.27 2.44 8.67
N ASN A 186 0.30 3.77 8.73
CA ASN A 186 1.26 4.47 9.58
C ASN A 186 1.04 4.16 11.07
N GLY A 187 -0.21 4.12 11.53
CA GLY A 187 -0.53 3.77 12.90
C GLY A 187 -0.09 2.36 13.30
N LYS A 188 -0.29 1.36 12.42
CA LYS A 188 0.19 -0.01 12.65
C LYS A 188 1.73 -0.08 12.61
N TRP A 189 2.35 0.61 11.68
CA TRP A 189 3.81 0.70 11.59
C TRP A 189 4.44 1.30 12.85
N ASP A 190 3.87 2.38 13.36
CA ASP A 190 4.35 3.03 14.59
C ASP A 190 4.22 2.10 15.81
N LYS A 191 3.13 1.32 15.89
CA LYS A 191 2.97 0.27 16.92
C LYS A 191 4.04 -0.80 16.81
N VAL A 192 4.31 -1.34 15.62
CA VAL A 192 5.41 -2.30 15.39
C VAL A 192 6.73 -1.71 15.88
N ARG A 193 7.06 -0.47 15.47
CA ARG A 193 8.30 0.20 15.90
C ARG A 193 8.40 0.43 17.40
N GLN A 194 7.28 0.64 18.09
CA GLN A 194 7.25 0.78 19.56
C GLN A 194 7.41 -0.56 20.28
N LEU A 195 6.92 -1.65 19.70
CA LEU A 195 6.99 -2.99 20.29
C LEU A 195 8.38 -3.63 20.17
N VAL A 196 9.14 -3.33 19.11
CA VAL A 196 10.51 -3.84 18.92
C VAL A 196 11.41 -3.59 20.15
N PRO A 197 11.60 -2.36 20.65
CA PRO A 197 12.47 -2.14 21.81
C PRO A 197 11.90 -2.75 23.10
N GLN A 198 10.58 -2.91 23.22
CA GLN A 198 9.97 -3.59 24.37
C GLN A 198 10.29 -5.09 24.34
N ARG A 199 10.25 -5.70 23.15
CA ARG A 199 10.62 -7.10 22.95
C ARG A 199 12.10 -7.33 23.20
N ASP A 200 12.96 -6.44 22.72
CA ASP A 200 14.40 -6.45 23.01
C ASP A 200 14.66 -6.45 24.52
N GLN A 201 14.01 -5.56 25.26
CA GLN A 201 14.15 -5.45 26.71
C GLN A 201 13.69 -6.74 27.42
N ALA A 202 12.53 -7.28 27.04
CA ALA A 202 11.99 -8.51 27.62
C ALA A 202 12.93 -9.73 27.39
N LEU A 203 13.49 -9.86 26.18
CA LEU A 203 14.45 -10.91 25.85
C LEU A 203 15.76 -10.75 26.64
N MET A 204 16.23 -9.50 26.81
CA MET A 204 17.45 -9.22 27.57
C MET A 204 17.29 -9.55 29.05
N GLU A 205 16.15 -9.18 29.66
CA GLU A 205 15.83 -9.51 31.06
C GLU A 205 15.75 -11.02 31.27
N GLU A 206 15.07 -11.74 30.37
CA GLU A 206 14.97 -13.19 30.44
C GLU A 206 16.34 -13.86 30.26
N HIS A 207 17.16 -13.37 29.34
CA HIS A 207 18.51 -13.88 29.14
C HIS A 207 19.37 -13.71 30.40
N ALA A 208 19.31 -12.54 31.04
CA ALA A 208 20.00 -12.29 32.30
C ALA A 208 19.51 -13.24 33.42
N ARG A 209 18.19 -13.51 33.48
CA ARG A 209 17.60 -14.48 34.41
C ARG A 209 18.15 -15.88 34.20
N GLN A 210 18.18 -16.37 32.95
CA GLN A 210 18.70 -17.72 32.64
C GLN A 210 20.21 -17.83 32.89
N GLN A 211 20.99 -16.78 32.59
CA GLN A 211 22.42 -16.74 32.93
C GLN A 211 22.65 -16.83 34.44
N ASN A 212 21.85 -16.10 35.24
CA ASN A 212 21.95 -16.17 36.68
C ASN A 212 21.56 -17.57 37.22
N ASN A 213 20.49 -18.17 36.68
CA ASN A 213 20.07 -19.52 37.04
C ASN A 213 21.18 -20.55 36.77
N GLU A 214 21.81 -20.49 35.60
CA GLU A 214 22.90 -21.39 35.24
C GLU A 214 24.14 -21.19 36.13
N ARG A 215 24.45 -19.93 36.49
CA ARG A 215 25.52 -19.62 37.44
C ARG A 215 25.25 -20.27 38.80
N LEU A 216 24.02 -20.18 39.31
CA LEU A 216 23.62 -20.79 40.58
C LEU A 216 23.71 -22.33 40.50
N ARG A 217 23.24 -22.94 39.40
CA ARG A 217 23.37 -24.40 39.17
C ARG A 217 24.83 -24.84 39.21
N LYS A 218 25.73 -24.11 38.53
CA LYS A 218 27.17 -24.40 38.53
C LYS A 218 27.80 -24.24 39.91
N GLN A 219 27.44 -23.19 40.65
CA GLN A 219 27.95 -22.96 42.01
C GLN A 219 27.53 -24.08 42.96
N PHE A 220 26.24 -24.45 42.94
CA PHE A 220 25.72 -25.55 43.73
C PHE A 220 26.40 -26.88 43.38
N ALA A 221 26.50 -27.20 42.08
CA ALA A 221 27.19 -28.40 41.62
C ALA A 221 28.66 -28.43 42.07
N GLY A 222 29.37 -27.30 41.96
CA GLY A 222 30.76 -27.18 42.42
C GLY A 222 30.93 -27.49 43.90
N GLN A 223 30.05 -26.95 44.75
CA GLN A 223 30.08 -27.22 46.20
C GLN A 223 29.69 -28.67 46.52
N ALA A 224 28.60 -29.16 45.92
CA ALA A 224 28.12 -30.53 46.13
C ALA A 224 29.15 -31.59 45.70
N ASN A 225 29.87 -31.35 44.60
CA ASN A 225 30.92 -32.24 44.09
C ASN A 225 32.16 -32.31 44.99
N ILE A 226 32.38 -31.33 45.87
CA ILE A 226 33.43 -31.38 46.89
C ILE A 226 32.91 -32.12 48.13
N ILE A 227 31.73 -31.71 48.59
CA ILE A 227 31.15 -32.19 49.86
C ILE A 227 30.75 -33.68 49.77
N GLY A 228 30.15 -34.10 48.65
CA GLY A 228 29.69 -35.48 48.46
C GLY A 228 30.79 -36.52 48.67
N PRO A 229 31.91 -36.45 47.94
CA PRO A 229 33.06 -37.33 48.14
C PRO A 229 33.67 -37.23 49.54
N CYS A 230 33.71 -36.04 50.15
CA CYS A 230 34.18 -35.89 51.54
C CYS A 230 33.30 -36.65 52.54
N TYR A 231 31.97 -36.58 52.39
CA TYR A 231 31.04 -37.37 53.21
C TYR A 231 31.26 -38.87 53.00
N VAL A 232 31.35 -39.33 51.75
CA VAL A 232 31.60 -40.74 51.43
C VAL A 232 32.94 -41.21 52.00
N TRP A 233 34.01 -40.41 51.86
CA TRP A 233 35.32 -40.72 52.42
C TRP A 233 35.29 -40.82 53.94
N PHE A 234 34.61 -39.89 54.61
CA PHE A 234 34.43 -39.89 56.07
C PHE A 234 33.64 -41.13 56.54
N TYR A 235 32.59 -41.53 55.83
CA TYR A 235 31.83 -42.75 56.13
C TYR A 235 32.65 -44.04 55.94
N LEU A 236 33.58 -44.07 54.99
CA LEU A 236 34.40 -45.26 54.69
C LEU A 236 35.63 -45.39 55.59
N HIS A 237 36.15 -44.30 56.16
CA HIS A 237 37.44 -44.28 56.88
C HIS A 237 37.35 -43.84 58.35
N SER A 238 36.16 -43.46 58.85
CA SER A 238 35.98 -43.07 60.26
C SER A 238 35.49 -44.26 61.11
N PRO A 239 36.13 -44.59 62.25
CA PRO A 239 35.81 -45.77 63.07
C PRO A 239 34.54 -45.62 63.93
N THR A 240 33.86 -44.47 63.87
CA THR A 240 32.62 -44.20 64.61
C THR A 240 31.51 -43.79 63.64
N PRO A 241 30.28 -44.36 63.76
CA PRO A 241 29.18 -44.00 62.89
C PRO A 241 28.83 -42.53 63.07
N PRO A 242 28.56 -41.78 61.98
CA PRO A 242 28.28 -40.36 62.08
C PRO A 242 26.94 -40.12 62.80
N PRO A 243 26.81 -39.01 63.56
CA PRO A 243 25.55 -38.67 64.19
C PRO A 243 24.47 -38.47 63.12
N ARG A 244 23.29 -39.07 63.34
CA ARG A 244 22.10 -38.88 62.49
C ARG A 244 21.82 -37.39 62.35
N ALA A 245 22.05 -36.84 61.16
CA ALA A 245 21.56 -35.52 60.81
C ALA A 245 20.02 -35.59 60.84
N THR A 246 19.43 -35.02 61.88
CA THR A 246 18.01 -34.74 61.91
C THR A 246 17.79 -33.56 60.97
N LEU A 247 17.30 -33.85 59.77
CA LEU A 247 16.74 -32.85 58.87
C LEU A 247 15.52 -32.23 59.57
N THR A 248 15.74 -31.15 60.32
CA THR A 248 14.64 -30.29 60.74
C THR A 248 14.10 -29.62 59.49
N GLY A 249 12.80 -29.78 59.21
CA GLY A 249 12.13 -29.37 57.97
C GLY A 249 12.04 -27.87 57.70
N ARG A 250 13.12 -27.12 57.91
CA ARG A 250 13.27 -25.70 57.54
C ARG A 250 14.09 -25.47 56.27
N ASP A 251 14.76 -26.49 55.73
CA ASP A 251 15.62 -26.36 54.54
C ASP A 251 14.95 -26.81 53.23
N LEU A 252 13.63 -27.03 53.23
CA LEU A 252 12.83 -27.37 52.03
C LEU A 252 11.85 -26.25 51.67
N ALA A 253 12.35 -25.03 51.54
CA ALA A 253 11.65 -23.96 50.85
C ALA A 253 12.54 -23.45 49.70
N PHE A 254 12.44 -24.16 48.56
CA PHE A 254 12.80 -23.69 47.23
C PHE A 254 11.50 -23.37 46.48
#